data_AF-A0A6B4ZQI6-F1
#
_entry.id   AF-A0A6B4ZQI6-F1
#
_cell.length_a   1.000
_cell.length_b   1.000
_cell.length_c   1.000
_cell.angle_alpha   90.00
_cell.angle_beta   90.00
_cell.angle_gamma   90.00
#
_symmetry.space_group_name_H-M   'P 1'
#
loop_
_entity.id
_entity.type
_entity.pdbx_description
1 polymer ?
#
loop_
_entity_poly.entity_id
_entity_poly.type
_entity_poly.pdbx_seq_one_letter_code
_entity_poly.pdbx_strand_id
1 'polypeptide(L)' 'MRGGRLKVGKIIETQQQGIHNQLNRNRKQNKKKSRRGKKEENLSFSHVMDLMNYDSYCRGKGGRIKQRTWGK' A
#
# COMPACT_ATOMS: atom_id res chain seq x y z
N MET A 1 -43.49 5.84 16.51
CA MET A 1 -42.86 5.51 15.21
C MET A 1 -41.35 5.51 15.41
N ARG A 2 -40.66 4.37 15.23
CA ARG A 2 -39.20 4.28 15.43
C ARG A 2 -38.51 5.20 14.42
N GLY A 3 -37.93 6.30 14.89
CA GLY A 3 -37.07 7.19 14.11
C GLY A 3 -35.76 6.49 13.75
N GLY A 4 -35.82 5.54 12.83
CA GLY A 4 -34.64 4.91 12.26
C GLY A 4 -33.91 5.95 11.41
N ARG A 5 -32.67 6.28 11.80
CA ARG A 5 -31.77 7.15 11.05
C ARG A 5 -31.80 6.74 9.58
N LEU A 6 -32.41 7.58 8.74
CA LEU A 6 -32.54 7.30 7.32
C LEU A 6 -31.13 7.11 6.75
N LYS A 7 -30.85 5.90 6.28
CA LYS A 7 -29.55 5.60 5.68
C LYS A 7 -29.49 6.36 4.36
N VAL A 8 -28.65 7.38 4.29
CA VAL A 8 -28.44 8.23 3.10
C VAL A 8 -28.27 7.39 1.82
N GLY A 9 -27.62 6.22 1.92
CA GLY A 9 -27.51 5.29 0.80
C GLY A 9 -28.84 4.79 0.23
N LYS A 10 -29.82 4.44 1.08
CA LYS A 10 -31.16 4.02 0.64
C LYS A 10 -31.96 5.16 0.02
N ILE A 11 -31.77 6.38 0.53
CA ILE A 11 -32.41 7.57 -0.04
C ILE A 11 -31.88 7.84 -1.45
N ILE A 12 -30.56 7.85 -1.63
CA ILE A 12 -29.92 8.08 -2.94
C ILE A 12 -30.29 6.98 -3.94
N GLU A 13 -30.42 5.73 -3.50
CA GLU A 13 -30.93 4.63 -4.32
C GLU A 13 -32.36 4.93 -4.82
N THR A 14 -33.28 5.29 -3.93
CA THR A 14 -34.68 5.54 -4.32
C THR A 14 -34.89 6.84 -5.11
N GLN A 15 -34.14 7.90 -4.79
CA GLN A 15 -34.36 9.24 -5.38
C GLN A 15 -33.46 9.49 -6.59
N GLN A 16 -32.28 8.88 -6.67
CA GLN A 16 -31.22 9.21 -7.62
C GLN A 16 -30.48 7.96 -8.12
N GLN A 17 -31.23 7.04 -8.73
CA GLN A 17 -30.72 5.75 -9.21
C GLN A 17 -29.49 5.86 -10.12
N GLY A 18 -29.42 6.90 -10.95
CA GLY A 18 -28.26 7.17 -11.82
C GLY A 18 -26.96 7.41 -11.03
N ILE A 19 -27.04 8.24 -9.99
CA ILE A 19 -25.90 8.57 -9.12
C ILE A 19 -25.49 7.35 -8.29
N HIS A 20 -26.46 6.59 -7.76
CA HIS A 20 -26.20 5.36 -7.02
C HIS A 20 -25.41 4.34 -7.87
N ASN A 21 -25.80 4.13 -9.13
CA ASN A 21 -25.13 3.22 -10.05
C ASN A 21 -23.69 3.69 -10.39
N GLN A 22 -23.48 4.99 -10.59
CA GLN A 22 -22.17 5.55 -10.86
C GLN A 22 -21.22 5.40 -9.65
N LEU A 23 -21.70 5.70 -8.44
CA LEU A 23 -20.93 5.55 -7.21
C LEU A 23 -20.52 4.08 -6.96
N ASN A 24 -21.42 3.12 -7.22
CA ASN A 24 -21.12 1.70 -7.05
C ASN A 24 -20.07 1.20 -8.06
N ARG A 25 -20.13 1.67 -9.32
CA ARG A 25 -19.11 1.37 -10.35
C ARG A 25 -17.73 1.90 -9.95
N ASN A 26 -17.66 3.14 -9.47
CA ASN A 26 -16.41 3.77 -9.02
C ASN A 26 -15.80 3.03 -7.82
N ARG A 27 -16.62 2.52 -6.89
CA ARG A 27 -16.14 1.74 -5.73
C ARG A 27 -15.41 0.45 -6.15
N LYS A 28 -15.91 -0.27 -7.16
CA LYS A 28 -15.25 -1.48 -7.69
C LYS A 28 -13.92 -1.16 -8.39
N GLN A 29 -13.87 -0.07 -9.17
CA GLN A 29 -12.65 0.36 -9.84
C GLN A 29 -11.58 0.85 -8.85
N ASN A 30 -11.97 1.62 -7.83
CA ASN A 30 -11.07 2.10 -6.80
C ASN A 30 -10.50 0.96 -5.94
N LYS A 31 -11.28 -0.10 -5.69
CA LYS A 31 -10.78 -1.31 -4.99
C LYS A 31 -9.66 -2.00 -5.78
N LYS A 32 -9.74 -2.04 -7.12
CA LYS A 32 -8.65 -2.54 -7.98
C LYS A 32 -7.41 -1.64 -7.91
N LYS A 33 -7.58 -0.32 -7.80
CA LYS A 33 -6.47 0.62 -7.62
C LYS A 33 -5.82 0.51 -6.24
N SER A 34 -6.56 0.18 -5.18
CA SER A 34 -5.99 -0.02 -3.83
C SER A 34 -5.08 -1.24 -3.70
N ARG A 35 -5.20 -2.23 -4.60
CA ARG A 35 -4.32 -3.40 -4.65
C ARG A 35 -2.94 -3.10 -5.27
N ARG A 36 -2.80 -1.98 -5.98
CA ARG A 36 -1.49 -1.43 -6.29
C ARG A 36 -1.15 -0.54 -5.10
N GLY A 37 -0.26 -1.03 -4.23
CA GLY A 37 0.23 -0.29 -3.07
C GLY A 37 0.56 1.16 -3.45
N LYS A 38 0.40 2.06 -2.48
CA LYS A 38 0.76 3.46 -2.60
C LYS A 38 2.08 3.61 -3.38
N LYS A 39 2.15 4.62 -4.25
CA LYS A 39 3.38 5.08 -4.89
C LYS A 39 4.34 5.72 -3.87
N GLU A 40 4.68 5.00 -2.79
CA GLU A 40 5.64 5.45 -1.78
C GLU A 40 7.02 4.80 -1.97
N GLU A 41 7.22 3.96 -2.99
CA GLU A 41 8.54 3.41 -3.30
C GLU A 41 8.85 3.57 -4.80
N ASN A 42 9.24 4.77 -5.21
CA ASN A 42 10.11 4.92 -6.39
C ASN A 42 11.55 4.51 -6.02
N LEU A 43 11.71 3.45 -5.23
CA LEU A 43 13.01 2.83 -5.06
C LEU A 43 13.26 2.11 -6.37
N SER A 44 14.22 2.61 -7.15
CA SER A 44 14.69 1.85 -8.31
C SER A 44 15.16 0.47 -7.82
N PHE A 45 15.11 -0.53 -8.69
CA PHE A 45 15.62 -1.87 -8.39
C PHE A 45 17.03 -1.82 -7.76
N SER A 46 17.87 -0.88 -8.20
CA SER A 46 19.19 -0.62 -7.62
C SER A 46 19.15 -0.24 -6.14
N HIS A 47 18.21 0.61 -5.70
CA HIS A 47 18.09 0.96 -4.28
C HIS A 47 17.70 -0.24 -3.40
N VAL A 48 16.87 -1.15 -3.93
CA VAL A 48 16.53 -2.40 -3.25
C VAL A 48 17.75 -3.32 -3.18
N MET A 49 18.54 -3.40 -4.25
CA MET A 49 19.80 -4.14 -4.26
C MET A 49 20.82 -3.55 -3.29
N ASP A 50 20.99 -2.24 -3.26
CA ASP A 50 21.88 -1.56 -2.31
C ASP A 50 21.43 -1.81 -0.87
N LEU A 51 20.11 -1.80 -0.61
CA LEU A 51 19.54 -2.13 0.69
C LEU A 51 19.84 -3.58 1.11
N MET A 52 19.64 -4.54 0.19
CA MET A 52 19.95 -5.96 0.43
C MET A 52 21.46 -6.21 0.55
N ASN A 53 22.28 -5.38 -0.09
CA ASN A 53 23.74 -5.45 -0.05
C ASN A 53 24.35 -4.88 1.24
N TYR A 54 23.56 -4.30 2.15
CA TYR A 54 23.99 -4.00 3.52
C TYR A 54 24.15 -5.27 4.35
N ASP A 55 25.04 -6.15 3.91
CA ASP A 55 25.67 -7.16 4.74
C ASP A 55 26.67 -6.40 5.62
N SER A 56 26.14 -5.79 6.70
CA SER A 56 26.93 -5.07 7.71
C SER A 56 27.94 -5.99 8.39
N TYR A 57 27.90 -7.28 8.06
CA TYR A 57 28.83 -8.29 8.48
C TYR A 57 29.58 -8.87 7.27
N CYS A 58 30.87 -9.15 7.46
CA CYS A 58 31.70 -9.90 6.54
C CYS A 58 32.28 -11.12 7.25
N ARG A 59 32.67 -12.13 6.49
CA ARG A 59 33.42 -13.28 7.02
C ARG A 59 34.91 -12.99 6.96
N GLY A 60 35.56 -12.93 8.12
CA GLY A 60 37.01 -12.85 8.22
C GLY A 60 37.68 -14.22 8.03
N LYS A 61 39.02 -14.24 8.08
CA LYS A 61 39.80 -15.48 8.12
C LYS A 61 39.26 -16.42 9.22
N GLY A 62 39.08 -17.70 8.88
CA GLY A 62 38.48 -18.70 9.76
C GLY A 62 36.94 -18.69 9.82
N GLY A 63 36.26 -17.96 8.92
CA GLY A 63 34.80 -17.96 8.83
C GLY A 63 34.10 -17.13 9.91
N ARG A 64 34.85 -16.43 10.77
CA ARG A 64 34.30 -15.58 11.83
C ARG A 64 33.55 -14.39 11.25
N ILE A 65 32.32 -14.21 11.68
CA ILE A 65 31.48 -13.05 11.34
C ILE A 65 32.06 -11.81 12.03
N LYS A 66 32.30 -10.74 11.27
CA LYS A 66 32.86 -9.46 11.72
C LYS A 66 32.03 -8.31 11.16
N GLN A 67 31.74 -7.30 11.95
CA GLN A 67 31.06 -6.10 11.44
C GLN A 67 31.99 -5.34 10.50
N ARG A 68 31.50 -4.92 9.33
CA ARG A 68 32.24 -4.04 8.42
C ARG A 68 32.38 -2.67 9.08
N THR A 69 33.59 -2.34 9.52
CA THR A 69 33.97 -0.98 9.90
C THR A 69 34.33 -0.21 8.64
N TRP A 70 33.62 0.88 8.37
CA TRP A 70 34.00 1.83 7.33
C TRP A 70 35.19 2.62 7.87
N GLY A 71 36.37 2.42 7.30
CA GLY A 71 37.57 3.17 7.70
C GLY A 71 37.36 4.68 7.47
N LYS A 72 38.09 5.51 8.23
CA LYS A 72 38.21 6.95 7.97
C LYS A 72 39.09 7.20 6.76
#